data_AF-A0AAW4E7E0-F1
#
_entry.id   AF-A0AAW4E7E0-F1
#
_cell.length_a   1.000
_cell.length_b   1.000
_cell.length_c   1.000
_cell.angle_alpha   90.00
_cell.angle_beta   90.00
_cell.angle_gamma   90.00
#
_symmetry.space_group_name_H-M   'P 1'
#
loop_
_entity.id
_entity.type
_entity.pdbx_description
1 polymer ?
#
loop_
_entity_poly.entity_id
_entity_poly.type
_entity_poly.pdbx_seq_one_letter_code
_entity_poly.pdbx_strand_id
1 'polypeptide(L)'
;MASSGLELLWVSAPQLITGAGRTLGISLLAIVFSSVGGLCYGVLRSLGKRWLEIPLRIYLELFRAIPVLVWLYLFFFGLPIFFGLSIPAFWCAVLVLSLWGASEVGEVVRGGLRSIPRGQREAGLAIGLGLGQLYGRVLLPQALKRLTPPVINVYTRLIKTSSLAVLIGVIDITKVGQQIIERTYESVLIYGFLFLFFFIVCYPLSAASRVLERRWNHA
;
A
#
# COMPACT_ATOMS: atom_id res chain seq x y z
N MET A 1 -20.25 -36.63 7.62
CA MET A 1 -20.93 -36.55 6.30
C MET A 1 -20.07 -35.64 5.44
N ALA A 2 -19.65 -36.09 4.26
CA ALA A 2 -18.82 -35.30 3.37
C ALA A 2 -19.63 -34.07 2.92
N SER A 3 -19.44 -32.93 3.59
CA SER A 3 -19.90 -31.66 3.05
C SER A 3 -19.18 -31.49 1.73
N SER A 4 -19.92 -31.39 0.62
CA SER A 4 -19.29 -31.02 -0.64
C SER A 4 -18.43 -29.77 -0.40
N GLY A 5 -17.23 -29.65 -1.01
CA GLY A 5 -16.36 -28.49 -0.72
C GLY A 5 -17.09 -27.15 -0.90
N LEU A 6 -18.08 -27.10 -1.80
CA LEU A 6 -18.98 -25.98 -1.98
C LEU A 6 -19.89 -25.70 -0.76
N GLU A 7 -20.43 -26.74 -0.13
CA GLU A 7 -21.20 -26.61 1.10
C GLU A 7 -20.35 -26.10 2.26
N LEU A 8 -19.10 -26.55 2.38
CA LEU A 8 -18.18 -26.02 3.39
C LEU A 8 -17.91 -24.52 3.18
N LEU A 9 -17.68 -24.10 1.94
CA LEU A 9 -17.52 -22.69 1.60
C LEU A 9 -18.79 -21.88 1.85
N TRP A 10 -19.97 -22.44 1.57
CA TRP A 10 -21.25 -21.79 1.82
C TRP A 10 -21.50 -21.57 3.30
N VAL A 11 -21.28 -22.59 4.13
CA VAL A 11 -21.41 -22.51 5.59
C VAL A 11 -20.37 -21.53 6.18
N SER A 12 -19.16 -21.49 5.61
CA SER A 12 -18.08 -20.60 6.07
C SER A 12 -18.16 -19.19 5.50
N ALA A 13 -19.05 -18.93 4.52
CA ALA A 13 -19.12 -17.67 3.78
C ALA A 13 -19.27 -16.44 4.69
N PRO A 14 -20.11 -16.42 5.74
CA PRO A 14 -20.23 -15.25 6.61
C PRO A 14 -18.91 -14.86 7.30
N GLN A 15 -18.13 -15.86 7.73
CA GLN A 15 -16.83 -15.64 8.35
C GLN A 15 -15.83 -15.13 7.31
N LEU A 16 -15.79 -15.75 6.13
CA LEU A 16 -14.90 -15.37 5.04
C LEU A 16 -15.18 -13.94 4.53
N ILE A 17 -16.45 -13.54 4.42
CA ILE A 17 -16.86 -12.18 4.04
C ILE A 17 -16.39 -11.18 5.10
N THR A 18 -16.54 -11.51 6.38
CA THR A 18 -16.07 -10.64 7.48
C THR A 18 -14.55 -10.46 7.43
N GLY A 19 -13.81 -11.56 7.24
CA GLY A 19 -12.35 -11.51 7.07
C GLY A 19 -11.93 -10.73 5.83
N ALA A 20 -12.60 -10.93 4.70
CA ALA A 20 -12.39 -10.18 3.47
C ALA A 20 -12.61 -8.68 3.68
N GLY A 21 -13.68 -8.29 4.38
CA GLY A 21 -13.96 -6.90 4.74
C GLY A 21 -12.85 -6.29 5.61
N ARG A 22 -12.27 -7.05 6.54
CA ARG A 22 -11.12 -6.61 7.34
C ARG A 22 -9.87 -6.42 6.48
N THR A 23 -9.52 -7.37 5.62
CA THR A 23 -8.38 -7.27 4.70
C THR A 23 -8.52 -6.06 3.77
N LEU A 24 -9.70 -5.88 3.16
CA LEU A 24 -10.00 -4.75 2.28
C LEU A 24 -10.01 -3.42 3.06
N GLY A 25 -10.54 -3.39 4.28
CA GLY A 25 -10.54 -2.21 5.13
C GLY A 25 -9.13 -1.74 5.48
N ILE A 26 -8.25 -2.66 5.90
CA ILE A 26 -6.83 -2.34 6.15
C ILE A 26 -6.17 -1.84 4.88
N SER A 27 -6.35 -2.56 3.77
CA SER A 27 -5.72 -2.24 2.49
C SER A 27 -6.16 -0.88 1.96
N LEU A 28 -7.46 -0.57 2.00
CA LEU A 28 -8.01 0.68 1.48
C LEU A 28 -7.51 1.88 2.29
N LEU A 29 -7.57 1.80 3.62
CA LEU A 29 -7.07 2.86 4.50
C LEU A 29 -5.57 3.06 4.32
N ALA A 30 -4.80 1.97 4.28
CA ALA A 30 -3.36 2.03 4.04
C ALA A 30 -3.05 2.65 2.67
N ILE A 31 -3.79 2.31 1.62
CA ILE A 31 -3.67 2.93 0.29
C ILE A 31 -3.91 4.43 0.39
N VAL A 32 -5.04 4.87 0.96
CA VAL A 32 -5.39 6.30 1.07
C VAL A 32 -4.30 7.10 1.80
N PHE A 33 -3.87 6.63 2.97
CA PHE A 33 -2.83 7.32 3.73
C PHE A 33 -1.47 7.25 3.04
N SER A 34 -1.14 6.14 2.38
CA SER A 34 0.09 6.01 1.58
C SER A 34 0.10 6.95 0.38
N SER A 35 -1.05 7.15 -0.28
CA SER A 35 -1.17 8.08 -1.40
C SER A 35 -0.90 9.50 -0.96
N VAL A 36 -1.55 9.94 0.13
CA VAL A 36 -1.37 11.29 0.68
C VAL A 36 0.05 11.48 1.21
N GLY A 37 0.50 10.58 2.08
CA GLY A 37 1.84 10.63 2.67
C GLY A 37 2.95 10.52 1.62
N GLY A 38 2.80 9.64 0.64
CA GLY A 38 3.74 9.46 -0.45
C GLY A 38 3.79 10.65 -1.40
N LEU A 39 2.65 11.26 -1.74
CA LEU A 39 2.62 12.50 -2.51
C LEU A 39 3.41 13.61 -1.80
N CYS A 40 3.12 13.83 -0.52
CA CYS A 40 3.85 14.80 0.31
C CYS A 40 5.35 14.48 0.36
N TYR A 41 5.72 13.23 0.67
CA TYR A 41 7.11 12.78 0.71
C TYR A 41 7.84 13.04 -0.62
N GLY A 42 7.24 12.64 -1.75
CA GLY A 42 7.86 12.74 -3.07
C GLY A 42 8.06 14.18 -3.51
N VAL A 43 7.06 15.04 -3.25
CA VAL A 43 7.17 16.49 -3.50
C VAL A 43 8.27 17.10 -2.64
N LEU A 44 8.27 16.87 -1.32
CA LEU A 44 9.29 17.41 -0.42
C LEU A 44 10.71 16.97 -0.83
N ARG A 45 10.89 15.70 -1.19
CA ARG A 45 12.19 15.18 -1.64
C ARG A 45 12.62 15.72 -3.01
N SER A 46 11.68 16.17 -3.83
CA SER A 46 11.98 16.79 -5.13
C SER A 46 12.43 18.26 -5.03
N LEU A 47 12.19 18.93 -3.89
CA LEU A 47 12.61 20.32 -3.67
C LEU A 47 14.13 20.49 -3.63
N GLY A 48 14.88 19.42 -3.36
CA GLY A 48 16.34 19.42 -3.36
C GLY A 48 16.99 20.14 -2.17
N LYS A 49 16.23 20.44 -1.11
CA LYS A 49 16.77 21.05 0.11
C LYS A 49 17.50 19.99 0.94
N ARG A 50 18.80 20.18 1.18
CA ARG A 50 19.67 19.19 1.85
C ARG A 50 19.16 18.77 3.25
N TRP A 51 18.61 19.71 4.02
CA TRP A 51 18.08 19.44 5.36
C TRP A 51 16.78 18.61 5.36
N LEU A 52 15.98 18.65 4.28
CA LEU A 52 14.83 17.76 4.09
C LEU A 52 15.27 16.41 3.52
N GLU A 53 16.27 16.42 2.64
CA GLU A 53 16.67 15.23 1.91
C GLU A 53 17.24 14.13 2.81
N ILE A 54 18.03 14.49 3.81
CA ILE A 54 18.67 13.54 4.73
C ILE A 54 17.62 12.75 5.54
N PRO A 55 16.73 13.38 6.33
CA PRO A 55 15.75 12.63 7.13
C PRO A 55 14.79 11.81 6.27
N LEU A 56 14.33 12.35 5.13
CA LEU A 56 13.45 11.63 4.22
C LEU A 56 14.16 10.42 3.60
N ARG A 57 15.44 10.55 3.25
CA ARG A 57 16.25 9.43 2.76
C ARG A 57 16.39 8.35 3.84
N ILE A 58 16.71 8.74 5.08
CA ILE A 58 16.81 7.79 6.20
C ILE A 58 15.49 7.04 6.39
N TYR A 59 14.37 7.75 6.44
CA TYR A 59 13.03 7.15 6.53
C TYR A 59 12.79 6.10 5.44
N LEU A 60 13.10 6.42 4.19
CA LEU A 60 12.95 5.48 3.09
C LEU A 60 13.85 4.25 3.23
N GLU A 61 15.13 4.46 3.50
CA GLU A 61 16.09 3.36 3.63
C GLU A 61 15.70 2.43 4.79
N LEU A 62 15.19 2.97 5.90
CA LEU A 62 14.68 2.18 7.02
C LEU A 62 13.50 1.27 6.60
N PHE A 63 12.51 1.82 5.90
CA PHE A 63 11.35 1.02 5.44
C PHE A 63 11.67 0.06 4.30
N ARG A 64 12.78 0.26 3.57
CA ARG A 64 13.26 -0.66 2.53
C ARG A 64 14.16 -1.76 3.08
N ALA A 65 15.03 -1.43 4.02
CA ALA A 65 15.98 -2.38 4.60
C ALA A 65 15.33 -3.33 5.60
N ILE A 66 14.31 -2.86 6.33
CA ILE A 66 13.65 -3.63 7.38
C ILE A 66 12.34 -4.23 6.85
N PRO A 67 12.10 -5.55 7.03
CA PRO A 67 10.86 -6.19 6.63
C PRO A 67 9.64 -5.54 7.31
N VAL A 68 8.54 -5.39 6.56
CA VAL A 68 7.28 -4.83 7.08
C VAL A 68 6.78 -5.57 8.32
N LEU A 69 7.00 -6.88 8.39
CA LEU A 69 6.65 -7.68 9.57
C LEU A 69 7.36 -7.19 10.84
N VAL A 70 8.64 -6.86 10.75
CA VAL A 70 9.39 -6.36 11.91
C VAL A 70 8.83 -5.01 12.36
N TRP A 71 8.43 -4.15 11.42
CA TRP A 71 7.74 -2.90 11.75
C TRP A 71 6.40 -3.13 12.44
N LEU A 72 5.61 -4.12 12.00
CA LEU A 72 4.35 -4.49 12.66
C LEU A 72 4.58 -4.87 14.12
N TYR A 73 5.59 -5.69 14.41
CA TYR A 73 5.93 -6.08 15.78
C TYR A 73 6.47 -4.91 16.60
N LEU A 74 7.37 -4.10 16.05
CA LEU A 74 7.93 -2.96 16.77
C LEU A 74 6.86 -1.94 17.17
N PHE A 75 5.90 -1.66 16.28
CA PHE A 75 4.81 -0.75 16.60
C PHE A 75 3.79 -1.38 17.55
N PHE A 76 3.37 -2.62 17.30
CA PHE A 76 2.33 -3.26 18.09
C PHE A 76 2.76 -3.55 19.52
N PHE A 77 3.97 -4.09 19.71
CA PHE A 77 4.50 -4.43 21.03
C PHE A 77 5.32 -3.28 21.65
N GLY A 78 6.01 -2.48 20.84
CA GLY A 78 6.88 -1.42 21.35
C GLY A 78 6.12 -0.16 21.79
N LEU A 79 5.05 0.26 21.08
CA LEU A 79 4.30 1.46 21.47
C LEU A 79 3.74 1.39 22.91
N PRO A 80 3.13 0.26 23.35
CA PRO A 80 2.72 0.11 24.74
C PRO A 80 3.88 0.18 25.73
N ILE A 81 5.00 -0.46 25.42
CA ILE A 81 6.16 -0.56 26.34
C ILE A 81 6.85 0.79 26.52
N PHE A 82 7.14 1.49 25.42
CA PHE A 82 7.95 2.72 25.45
C PHE A 82 7.12 3.97 25.70
N PHE A 83 5.85 3.98 25.32
CA PHE A 83 5.00 5.18 25.34
C PHE A 83 3.68 4.98 26.10
N GLY A 84 3.40 3.80 26.64
CA GLY A 84 2.13 3.49 27.31
C GLY A 84 0.92 3.51 26.36
N LEU A 85 1.14 3.50 25.04
CA LEU A 85 0.10 3.66 24.04
C LEU A 85 -0.29 2.31 23.41
N SER A 86 -1.48 1.83 23.77
CA SER A 86 -2.05 0.58 23.24
C SER A 86 -3.02 0.85 22.11
N ILE A 87 -2.65 0.46 20.88
CA ILE A 87 -3.48 0.64 19.68
C ILE A 87 -4.04 -0.73 19.25
N PRO A 88 -5.33 -0.83 18.87
CA PRO A 88 -5.87 -2.08 18.34
C PRO A 88 -5.09 -2.59 17.12
N ALA A 89 -4.91 -3.91 17.01
CA ALA A 89 -4.11 -4.54 15.96
C ALA A 89 -4.46 -4.09 14.53
N PHE A 90 -5.77 -3.90 14.26
CA PHE A 90 -6.25 -3.37 12.97
C PHE A 90 -5.64 -1.99 12.65
N TRP A 91 -5.67 -1.06 13.60
CA TRP A 91 -5.15 0.30 13.41
C TRP A 91 -3.62 0.32 13.40
N CYS A 92 -2.97 -0.56 14.16
CA CYS A 92 -1.53 -0.75 14.08
C CYS A 92 -1.10 -1.22 12.68
N ALA A 93 -1.82 -2.19 12.11
CA ALA A 93 -1.58 -2.64 10.74
C ALA A 93 -1.78 -1.51 9.72
N VAL A 94 -2.88 -0.75 9.82
CA VAL A 94 -3.13 0.42 8.97
C VAL A 94 -1.97 1.42 9.08
N LEU A 95 -1.54 1.78 10.29
CA LEU A 95 -0.46 2.73 10.51
C LEU A 95 0.86 2.28 9.87
N VAL A 96 1.32 1.08 10.17
CA VAL A 96 2.60 0.55 9.68
C VAL A 96 2.58 0.41 8.16
N LEU A 97 1.51 -0.14 7.59
CA LEU A 97 1.36 -0.27 6.14
C LEU A 97 1.24 1.09 5.45
N SER A 98 0.63 2.09 6.10
CA SER A 98 0.57 3.46 5.59
C SER A 98 1.95 4.11 5.53
N LEU A 99 2.77 3.93 6.56
CA LEU A 99 4.14 4.46 6.59
C LEU A 99 5.00 3.78 5.52
N TRP A 100 4.98 2.45 5.49
CA TRP A 100 5.71 1.70 4.47
C TRP A 100 5.23 2.05 3.06
N GLY A 101 3.92 2.11 2.83
CA GLY A 101 3.36 2.46 1.53
C GLY A 101 3.64 3.92 1.14
N ALA A 102 3.66 4.86 2.09
CA ALA A 102 4.02 6.26 1.83
C ALA A 102 5.48 6.39 1.36
N SER A 103 6.41 5.58 1.89
CA SER A 103 7.81 5.62 1.43
C SER A 103 7.93 5.13 -0.01
N GLU A 104 7.24 4.05 -0.36
CA GLU A 104 7.24 3.45 -1.69
C GLU A 104 6.50 4.32 -2.73
N VAL A 105 5.29 4.80 -2.42
CA VAL A 105 4.55 5.74 -3.26
C VAL A 105 5.35 7.03 -3.43
N GLY A 106 5.98 7.52 -2.36
CA GLY A 106 6.75 8.75 -2.41
C GLY A 106 8.00 8.67 -3.29
N GLU A 107 8.61 7.50 -3.38
CA GLU A 107 9.69 7.27 -4.35
C GLU A 107 9.21 7.24 -5.79
N VAL A 108 8.04 6.65 -6.04
CA VAL A 108 7.40 6.71 -7.34
C VAL A 108 7.10 8.16 -7.72
N VAL A 109 6.50 8.94 -6.81
CA VAL A 109 6.22 10.38 -6.99
C VAL A 109 7.48 11.16 -7.30
N ARG A 110 8.56 10.95 -6.54
CA ARG A 110 9.86 11.59 -6.80
C ARG A 110 10.40 11.20 -8.19
N GLY A 111 10.33 9.92 -8.55
CA GLY A 111 10.77 9.42 -9.85
C GLY A 111 10.02 10.07 -11.01
N GLY A 112 8.68 10.12 -10.93
CA GLY A 112 7.86 10.76 -11.96
C GLY A 112 8.09 12.26 -12.06
N LEU A 113 8.24 12.97 -10.93
CA LEU A 113 8.60 14.40 -10.94
C LEU A 113 9.96 14.64 -11.58
N ARG A 114 10.96 13.79 -11.32
CA ARG A 114 12.30 13.88 -11.93
C ARG A 114 12.31 13.54 -13.42
N SER A 115 11.34 12.77 -13.91
CA SER A 115 11.22 12.44 -15.33
C SER A 115 10.77 13.62 -16.20
N ILE A 116 10.22 14.67 -15.58
CA ILE A 116 9.77 15.86 -16.31
C ILE A 116 10.99 16.66 -16.79
N PRO A 117 11.03 17.11 -18.06
CA PRO A 117 12.12 17.93 -18.57
C PRO A 117 12.37 19.16 -17.69
N ARG A 118 13.64 19.44 -17.39
CA ARG A 118 14.03 20.59 -16.54
C ARG A 118 13.48 21.93 -17.06
N GLY A 119 13.38 22.08 -18.38
CA GLY A 119 12.80 23.27 -19.02
C GLY A 119 11.38 23.60 -18.57
N GLN A 120 10.53 22.62 -18.19
CA GLN A 120 9.19 22.90 -17.64
C GLN A 120 9.26 23.65 -16.31
N ARG A 121 10.21 23.26 -15.46
CA ARG A 121 10.47 23.93 -14.19
C ARG A 121 11.06 25.32 -14.43
N GLU A 122 12.03 25.45 -15.32
CA GLU A 122 12.68 26.72 -15.64
C GLU A 122 11.70 27.72 -16.28
N ALA A 123 10.90 27.28 -17.25
CA ALA A 123 9.88 28.12 -17.90
C ALA A 123 8.81 28.60 -16.91
N GLY A 124 8.33 27.71 -16.04
CA GLY A 124 7.35 28.08 -15.02
C GLY A 124 7.90 29.12 -14.03
N LEU A 125 9.16 29.01 -13.62
CA LEU A 125 9.83 30.02 -12.80
C LEU A 125 10.07 31.33 -13.57
N ALA A 126 10.41 31.26 -14.85
CA ALA A 126 10.67 32.43 -15.69
C ALA A 126 9.42 33.30 -15.92
N ILE A 127 8.23 32.70 -15.95
CA ILE A 127 6.95 33.43 -16.01
C ILE A 127 6.43 33.84 -14.62
N GLY A 128 7.25 33.72 -13.56
CA GLY A 128 6.95 34.22 -12.23
C GLY A 128 6.10 33.30 -11.34
N LEU A 129 5.93 32.01 -11.67
CA LEU A 129 5.20 31.09 -10.78
C LEU A 129 5.97 30.84 -9.49
N GLY A 130 5.29 30.97 -8.35
CA GLY A 130 5.82 30.50 -7.07
C GLY A 130 5.93 28.97 -7.01
N LEU A 131 6.76 28.41 -6.12
CA LEU A 131 6.98 26.96 -6.05
C LEU A 131 5.68 26.16 -5.85
N GLY A 132 4.78 26.62 -4.98
CA GLY A 132 3.48 25.94 -4.79
C GLY A 132 2.63 25.92 -6.06
N GLN A 133 2.61 27.03 -6.81
CA GLN A 133 1.89 27.14 -8.09
C GLN A 133 2.54 26.27 -9.16
N LEU A 134 3.87 26.28 -9.26
CA LEU A 134 4.62 25.44 -10.20
C LEU A 134 4.33 23.95 -9.97
N TYR A 135 4.40 23.48 -8.72
CA TYR A 135 4.11 22.09 -8.41
C TYR A 135 2.64 21.74 -8.65
N GLY A 136 1.71 22.58 -8.17
CA GLY A 136 0.27 22.29 -8.28
C GLY A 136 -0.30 22.41 -9.69
N ARG A 137 0.16 23.38 -10.49
CA ARG A 137 -0.42 23.69 -11.80
C ARG A 137 0.36 23.09 -12.97
N VAL A 138 1.65 22.80 -12.80
CA VAL A 138 2.52 22.36 -13.90
C VAL A 138 3.06 20.96 -13.64
N LEU A 139 3.85 20.78 -12.59
CA LEU A 139 4.62 19.54 -12.41
C LEU A 139 3.77 18.35 -11.99
N LEU A 140 2.90 18.49 -10.99
CA LEU A 140 2.07 17.37 -10.53
C LEU A 140 1.08 16.91 -11.61
N PRO A 141 0.30 17.80 -12.28
CA PRO A 141 -0.60 17.36 -13.34
C PRO A 141 0.11 16.62 -14.49
N GLN A 142 1.32 17.06 -14.87
CA GLN A 142 2.14 16.37 -15.87
C GLN A 142 2.67 15.03 -15.36
N ALA A 143 3.09 14.96 -14.09
CA ALA A 143 3.62 13.74 -13.50
C ALA A 143 2.54 12.68 -13.32
N LEU A 144 1.29 13.05 -13.01
CA LEU A 144 0.21 12.10 -12.66
C LEU A 144 0.10 10.93 -13.64
N LYS A 145 0.10 11.19 -14.95
CA LYS A 145 0.05 10.12 -15.97
C LYS A 145 1.22 9.14 -15.82
N ARG A 146 2.43 9.64 -15.63
CA ARG A 146 3.62 8.78 -15.45
C ARG A 146 3.64 8.04 -14.12
N LEU A 147 2.94 8.57 -13.11
CA LEU A 147 2.91 8.04 -11.75
C LEU A 147 1.85 6.95 -11.55
N THR A 148 0.71 7.03 -12.23
CA THR A 148 -0.42 6.13 -11.92
C THR A 148 -0.09 4.64 -12.08
N PRO A 149 0.55 4.16 -13.17
CA PRO A 149 0.81 2.72 -13.32
C PRO A 149 1.74 2.16 -12.24
N PRO A 150 2.91 2.77 -11.95
CA PRO A 150 3.77 2.29 -10.87
C PRO A 150 3.11 2.42 -9.48
N VAL A 151 2.30 3.45 -9.24
CA VAL A 151 1.55 3.58 -7.97
C VAL A 151 0.53 2.45 -7.79
N ILE A 152 -0.20 2.05 -8.85
CA ILE A 152 -1.11 0.90 -8.77
C ILE A 152 -0.35 -0.38 -8.40
N ASN A 153 0.87 -0.56 -8.90
CA ASN A 153 1.71 -1.70 -8.52
C ASN A 153 2.02 -1.67 -7.01
N VAL A 154 2.30 -0.49 -6.43
CA VAL A 154 2.44 -0.33 -4.98
C VAL A 154 1.16 -0.74 -4.25
N TYR A 155 -0.01 -0.33 -4.72
CA TYR A 155 -1.29 -0.68 -4.09
C TYR A 155 -1.55 -2.19 -4.08
N THR A 156 -1.24 -2.90 -5.18
CA THR A 156 -1.39 -4.36 -5.20
C THR A 156 -0.44 -5.06 -4.23
N ARG A 157 0.75 -4.49 -3.98
CA ARG A 157 1.66 -5.00 -2.93
C ARG A 157 1.07 -4.72 -1.55
N LEU A 158 0.55 -3.52 -1.28
CA LEU A 158 -0.11 -3.20 -0.01
C LEU A 158 -1.23 -4.18 0.32
N ILE A 159 -2.09 -4.51 -0.66
CA ILE A 159 -3.17 -5.48 -0.48
C ILE A 159 -2.61 -6.85 -0.06
N LYS A 160 -1.59 -7.35 -0.76
CA LYS A 160 -0.98 -8.66 -0.45
C LYS A 160 -0.29 -8.64 0.92
N THR A 161 0.47 -7.58 1.21
CA THR A 161 1.21 -7.41 2.46
C THR A 161 0.28 -7.21 3.66
N SER A 162 -0.97 -6.78 3.46
CA SER A 162 -1.97 -6.68 4.55
C SER A 162 -2.22 -8.02 5.25
N SER A 163 -2.02 -9.15 4.56
CA SER A 163 -2.13 -10.50 5.15
C SER A 163 -1.14 -10.75 6.29
N LEU A 164 -0.02 -10.00 6.38
CA LEU A 164 0.92 -10.10 7.50
C LEU A 164 0.32 -9.62 8.83
N ALA A 165 -0.79 -8.87 8.79
CA ALA A 165 -1.47 -8.38 10.00
C ALA A 165 -1.98 -9.52 10.90
N VAL A 166 -2.17 -10.73 10.34
CA VAL A 166 -2.48 -11.94 11.12
C VAL A 166 -1.47 -12.19 12.25
N LEU A 167 -0.21 -11.81 12.05
CA LEU A 167 0.88 -12.06 12.97
C LEU A 167 0.82 -11.16 14.23
N ILE A 168 0.08 -10.05 14.17
CA ILE A 168 -0.23 -9.21 15.33
C ILE A 168 -1.68 -9.40 15.82
N GLY A 169 -2.32 -10.52 15.44
CA GLY A 169 -3.63 -10.89 15.95
C GLY A 169 -4.82 -10.30 15.18
N VAL A 170 -4.62 -9.74 13.99
CA VAL A 170 -5.76 -9.34 13.15
C VAL A 170 -6.45 -10.58 12.59
N ILE A 171 -7.78 -10.65 12.78
CA ILE A 171 -8.62 -11.68 12.17
C ILE A 171 -9.06 -11.19 10.78
N ASP A 172 -8.16 -11.31 9.82
CA ASP A 172 -8.37 -10.98 8.41
C ASP A 172 -8.79 -12.24 7.61
N ILE A 173 -8.93 -12.14 6.29
CA ILE A 173 -9.36 -13.29 5.48
C ILE A 173 -8.40 -14.49 5.60
N THR A 174 -7.10 -14.23 5.72
CA THR A 174 -6.09 -15.28 5.88
C THR A 174 -6.26 -15.97 7.23
N LYS A 175 -6.47 -15.21 8.32
CA LYS A 175 -6.70 -15.81 9.63
C LYS A 175 -8.01 -16.60 9.69
N VAL A 176 -9.08 -16.09 9.10
CA VAL A 176 -10.36 -16.82 9.02
C VAL A 176 -10.17 -18.13 8.26
N GLY A 177 -9.45 -18.12 7.14
CA GLY A 177 -9.11 -19.32 6.39
C GLY A 177 -8.36 -20.34 7.25
N GLN A 178 -7.30 -19.91 7.95
CA GLN A 178 -6.55 -20.77 8.87
C GLN A 178 -7.44 -21.39 9.95
N GLN A 179 -8.35 -20.61 10.55
CA GLN A 179 -9.28 -21.12 11.57
C GLN A 179 -10.27 -22.15 11.00
N ILE A 180 -10.70 -22.03 9.74
CA ILE A 180 -11.55 -23.04 9.09
C ILE A 180 -10.74 -24.31 8.82
N ILE A 181 -9.50 -24.17 8.35
CA ILE A 181 -8.58 -25.30 8.10
C ILE A 181 -8.31 -26.06 9.41
N GLU A 182 -8.05 -25.37 10.51
CA GLU A 182 -7.81 -25.97 11.83
C GLU A 182 -9.02 -26.82 12.31
N ARG A 183 -10.24 -26.45 11.90
CA ARG A 183 -11.48 -27.15 12.29
C ARG A 183 -11.90 -28.26 11.34
N THR A 184 -11.53 -28.16 10.07
CA THR A 184 -12.04 -29.04 9.00
C THR A 184 -10.97 -29.88 8.31
N TYR A 185 -9.70 -29.52 8.48
CA TYR A 185 -8.53 -30.08 7.79
C TYR A 185 -8.53 -29.90 6.26
N GLU A 186 -9.47 -29.13 5.71
CA GLU A 186 -9.65 -28.88 4.27
C GLU A 186 -8.71 -27.79 3.73
N SER A 187 -7.39 -28.01 3.83
CA SER A 187 -6.37 -27.00 3.50
C SER A 187 -6.37 -26.56 2.04
N VAL A 188 -6.45 -27.52 1.11
CA VAL A 188 -6.35 -27.26 -0.33
C VAL A 188 -7.52 -26.41 -0.82
N LEU A 189 -8.73 -26.75 -0.37
CA LEU A 189 -9.95 -26.02 -0.72
C LEU A 189 -9.89 -24.56 -0.23
N ILE A 190 -9.55 -24.35 1.04
CA ILE A 190 -9.55 -23.02 1.66
C ILE A 190 -8.41 -22.15 1.12
N TYR A 191 -7.19 -22.68 0.95
CA TYR A 191 -6.11 -21.93 0.31
C TYR A 191 -6.38 -21.66 -1.18
N GLY A 192 -7.07 -22.57 -1.88
CA GLY A 192 -7.57 -22.33 -3.24
C GLY A 192 -8.57 -21.17 -3.29
N PHE A 193 -9.48 -21.08 -2.32
CA PHE A 193 -10.38 -19.93 -2.18
C PHE A 193 -9.61 -18.63 -1.91
N LEU A 194 -8.64 -18.63 -0.98
CA LEU A 194 -7.81 -17.45 -0.68
C LEU A 194 -7.00 -17.00 -1.91
N PHE A 195 -6.47 -17.95 -2.69
CA PHE A 195 -5.81 -17.67 -3.96
C PHE A 195 -6.76 -16.92 -4.91
N LEU A 196 -7.97 -17.44 -5.12
CA LEU A 196 -8.97 -16.80 -5.98
C LEU A 196 -9.36 -15.42 -5.45
N PHE A 197 -9.54 -15.26 -4.14
CA PHE A 197 -9.83 -13.98 -3.53
C PHE A 197 -8.75 -12.93 -3.85
N PHE A 198 -7.48 -13.20 -3.53
CA PHE A 198 -6.39 -12.25 -3.80
C PHE A 198 -6.19 -12.02 -5.30
N PHE A 199 -6.42 -13.04 -6.13
CA PHE A 199 -6.38 -12.89 -7.58
C PHE A 199 -7.48 -11.95 -8.08
N ILE A 200 -8.75 -12.15 -7.69
CA ILE A 200 -9.88 -11.31 -8.08
C ILE A 200 -9.69 -9.86 -7.61
N VAL A 201 -9.11 -9.65 -6.43
CA VAL A 201 -8.87 -8.29 -5.91
C VAL A 201 -7.68 -7.62 -6.62
N CYS A 202 -6.56 -8.32 -6.81
CA CYS A 202 -5.31 -7.70 -7.30
C CYS A 202 -5.19 -7.70 -8.84
N TYR A 203 -5.70 -8.73 -9.52
CA TYR A 203 -5.51 -8.88 -10.97
C TYR A 203 -6.13 -7.74 -11.79
N PRO A 204 -7.37 -7.27 -11.50
CA PRO A 204 -7.95 -6.14 -12.24
C PRO A 204 -7.11 -4.87 -12.11
N LEU A 205 -6.57 -4.59 -10.91
CA LEU A 205 -5.67 -3.46 -10.66
C LEU A 205 -4.38 -3.62 -11.48
N SER A 206 -3.73 -4.79 -11.43
CA SER A 206 -2.53 -5.05 -12.23
C SER A 206 -2.78 -4.98 -13.74
N ALA A 207 -3.95 -5.45 -14.21
CA ALA A 207 -4.34 -5.36 -15.61
C ALA A 207 -4.55 -3.90 -16.05
N ALA A 208 -5.26 -3.11 -15.24
CA ALA A 208 -5.45 -1.68 -15.48
C ALA A 208 -4.12 -0.93 -15.54
N SER A 209 -3.18 -1.22 -14.63
CA SER A 209 -1.82 -0.67 -14.64
C SER A 209 -1.11 -0.93 -15.97
N ARG A 210 -1.11 -2.17 -16.46
CA ARG A 210 -0.48 -2.55 -17.74
C ARG A 210 -1.10 -1.83 -18.95
N VAL A 211 -2.41 -1.64 -18.95
CA VAL A 211 -3.10 -0.91 -20.03
C VAL A 211 -2.70 0.56 -20.03
N LEU A 212 -2.65 1.19 -18.85
CA LEU A 212 -2.22 2.59 -18.70
C LEU A 212 -0.75 2.79 -19.09
N GLU A 213 0.12 1.86 -18.68
CA GLU A 213 1.54 1.87 -19.03
C GLU A 213 1.76 1.82 -20.54
N ARG A 214 1.06 0.91 -21.26
CA ARG A 214 1.12 0.85 -22.73
C ARG A 214 0.60 2.12 -23.38
N ARG A 215 -0.51 2.69 -22.88
CA ARG A 215 -1.10 3.90 -23.45
C ARG A 215 -0.21 5.13 -23.30
N TRP A 216 0.57 5.21 -22.22
CA TRP A 216 1.35 6.40 -21.89
C TRP A 216 2.85 6.28 -22.18
N ASN A 217 3.39 5.07 -22.38
CA ASN A 217 4.76 4.91 -22.89
C ASN A 217 4.89 5.23 -24.39
N HIS A 218 3.77 5.32 -25.12
CA HIS A 218 3.73 5.72 -26.54
C HIS A 218 3.28 7.18 -26.76
N ALA A 219 3.18 7.99 -25.70
CA ALA A 219 2.74 9.39 -25.73
C ALA A 219 3.78 10.34 -25.14
#